data_AF-A0AAD7TNC2-F1
#
_entry.id   AF-A0AAD7TNC2-F1
#
_cell.length_a   1.000
_cell.length_b   1.000
_cell.length_c   1.000
_cell.angle_alpha   90.00
_cell.angle_beta   90.00
_cell.angle_gamma   90.00
#
_symmetry.space_group_name_H-M   'P 1'
#
loop_
_entity.id
_entity.type
_entity.pdbx_description
1 polymer ?
#
loop_
_entity_poly.entity_id
_entity_poly.type
_entity_poly.pdbx_seq_one_letter_code
_entity_poly.pdbx_strand_id
1 'polypeptide(L)'
;MSNLDSFIKSPDEARKAVHHLKHVTHGSRPATHEIAAWRCMVLKTGKTGLGGPDDFEVVGGFDDDGEKYAGNKVLKVMQAEGVIDAVVVVSRWYGGEMLGPARFDHIELCTREVCRTFRLKDDMATCIATLTSLDDILSSLRAELASLTSSKSTPDGSELSNRGVGEQPTSEGGTSAVAAVPTKKTRPSYTAIEESLDVARAQRLITARENSIKSVKQALQKARAQTTPA
;
A
#
# COMPACT_ATOMS: atom_id res chain seq x y z
N MET A 1 -0.69 -21.01 -3.09
CA MET A 1 -1.30 -19.70 -2.75
C MET A 1 -1.59 -19.00 -4.07
N SER A 2 -2.81 -19.15 -4.58
CA SER A 2 -3.27 -18.51 -5.81
C SER A 2 -3.37 -17.01 -5.60
N ASN A 3 -2.90 -16.22 -6.57
CA ASN A 3 -3.01 -14.76 -6.65
C ASN A 3 -4.44 -14.31 -6.32
N LEU A 4 -4.66 -13.86 -5.09
CA LEU A 4 -5.93 -13.30 -4.62
C LEU A 4 -5.90 -11.76 -4.61
N ASP A 5 -4.89 -11.17 -5.22
CA ASP A 5 -4.58 -9.73 -5.14
C ASP A 5 -4.96 -8.96 -6.43
N SER A 6 -5.64 -9.61 -7.38
CA SER A 6 -6.17 -8.92 -8.57
C SER A 6 -7.64 -8.54 -8.35
N PHE A 7 -7.93 -7.24 -8.43
CA PHE A 7 -9.29 -6.70 -8.46
C PHE A 7 -10.11 -7.34 -9.59
N ILE A 8 -11.36 -7.69 -9.29
CA ILE A 8 -12.33 -8.25 -10.23
C ILE A 8 -12.95 -7.12 -11.03
N LYS A 9 -12.73 -7.12 -12.35
CA LYS A 9 -13.12 -6.02 -13.24
C LYS A 9 -14.45 -6.24 -13.93
N SER A 10 -15.00 -7.46 -13.85
CA SER A 10 -16.26 -7.80 -14.51
C SER A 10 -16.99 -8.94 -13.81
N PRO A 11 -18.33 -9.02 -13.98
CA PRO A 11 -19.11 -10.18 -13.54
C PRO A 11 -18.62 -11.52 -14.10
N ASP A 12 -18.10 -11.55 -15.33
CA ASP A 12 -17.61 -12.80 -15.93
C ASP A 12 -16.31 -13.27 -15.30
N GLU A 13 -15.43 -12.35 -14.92
CA GLU A 13 -14.24 -12.66 -14.14
C GLU A 13 -14.61 -13.19 -12.75
N ALA A 14 -15.60 -12.58 -12.10
CA ALA A 14 -16.14 -13.08 -10.83
C ALA A 14 -16.62 -14.54 -10.96
N ARG A 15 -17.45 -14.83 -11.97
CA ARG A 15 -17.95 -16.18 -12.23
C ARG A 15 -16.83 -17.18 -12.53
N LYS A 16 -15.82 -16.78 -13.30
CA LYS A 16 -14.64 -17.62 -13.57
C LYS A 16 -13.86 -17.93 -12.28
N ALA A 17 -13.71 -16.94 -11.40
CA ALA A 17 -13.07 -17.14 -10.10
C ALA A 17 -13.85 -18.12 -9.22
N VAL A 18 -15.18 -17.99 -9.15
CA VAL A 18 -16.07 -18.93 -8.44
C VAL A 18 -15.96 -20.34 -9.03
N HIS A 19 -16.04 -20.47 -10.35
CA HIS A 19 -15.89 -21.75 -11.05
C HIS A 19 -14.53 -22.39 -10.79
N HIS A 20 -13.45 -21.61 -10.83
CA HIS A 20 -12.10 -22.09 -10.51
C HIS A 20 -12.01 -22.56 -9.06
N LEU A 21 -12.53 -21.79 -8.10
CA LEU A 21 -12.55 -22.20 -6.70
C LEU A 21 -13.26 -23.55 -6.54
N LYS A 22 -14.46 -23.68 -7.10
CA LYS A 22 -15.30 -24.87 -6.98
C LYS A 22 -14.66 -26.12 -7.58
N HIS A 23 -14.10 -26.01 -8.79
CA HIS A 23 -13.65 -27.18 -9.55
C HIS A 23 -12.14 -27.46 -9.42
N VAL A 24 -11.34 -26.46 -9.06
CA VAL A 24 -9.89 -26.58 -8.98
C VAL A 24 -9.42 -26.53 -7.52
N THR A 25 -9.71 -25.44 -6.82
CA THR A 25 -9.24 -25.26 -5.43
C THR A 25 -9.90 -26.26 -4.47
N HIS A 26 -11.21 -26.43 -4.58
CA HIS A 26 -11.99 -27.40 -3.81
C HIS A 26 -12.26 -28.69 -4.58
N GLY A 27 -11.66 -28.88 -5.76
CA GLY A 27 -11.92 -30.06 -6.60
C GLY A 27 -11.63 -31.39 -5.89
N SER A 28 -10.59 -31.45 -5.04
CA SER A 28 -10.25 -32.63 -4.26
C SER A 28 -11.15 -32.87 -3.05
N ARG A 29 -11.76 -31.81 -2.50
CA ARG A 29 -12.66 -31.88 -1.34
C ARG A 29 -13.79 -30.85 -1.48
N PRO A 30 -14.79 -31.12 -2.33
CA PRO A 30 -15.82 -30.15 -2.65
C PRO A 30 -16.57 -29.67 -1.41
N ALA A 31 -16.87 -28.37 -1.35
CA ALA A 31 -17.86 -27.88 -0.40
C ALA A 31 -19.26 -28.37 -0.80
N THR A 32 -20.16 -28.42 0.19
CA THR A 32 -21.57 -28.69 -0.09
C THR A 32 -22.20 -27.52 -0.86
N HIS A 33 -21.80 -26.28 -0.54
CA HIS A 33 -22.22 -25.07 -1.23
C HIS A 33 -21.07 -24.06 -1.34
N GLU A 34 -20.91 -23.46 -2.52
CA GLU A 34 -20.01 -22.34 -2.82
C GLU A 34 -20.83 -21.07 -3.06
N ILE A 35 -21.30 -20.47 -1.97
CA ILE A 35 -22.17 -19.28 -2.02
C ILE A 35 -21.31 -18.09 -2.45
N ALA A 36 -21.70 -17.35 -3.47
CA ALA A 36 -20.90 -16.25 -3.99
C ALA A 36 -21.70 -14.95 -4.14
N ALA A 37 -21.01 -13.82 -4.00
CA ALA A 37 -21.48 -12.52 -4.46
C ALA A 37 -20.32 -11.68 -4.99
N TRP A 38 -20.61 -10.79 -5.92
CA TRP A 38 -19.62 -9.89 -6.51
C TRP A 38 -20.18 -8.50 -6.73
N ARG A 39 -19.28 -7.52 -6.74
CA ARG A 39 -19.55 -6.13 -7.08
C ARG A 39 -18.37 -5.62 -7.88
N CYS A 40 -18.62 -5.07 -9.08
CA CYS A 40 -17.59 -4.57 -9.97
C CYS A 40 -17.98 -3.20 -10.50
N MET A 41 -17.06 -2.24 -10.44
CA MET A 41 -17.16 -1.00 -11.17
C MET A 41 -16.80 -1.25 -12.63
N VAL A 42 -17.78 -1.06 -13.50
CA VAL A 42 -17.65 -1.31 -14.94
C VAL A 42 -17.91 -0.03 -15.72
N LEU A 43 -17.29 0.06 -16.89
CA LEU A 43 -17.53 1.14 -17.83
C LEU A 43 -18.89 0.93 -18.50
N LYS A 44 -19.74 1.96 -18.49
CA LYS A 44 -21.04 1.93 -19.16
C LYS A 44 -20.87 1.77 -20.66
N THR A 45 -21.81 1.10 -21.30
CA THR A 45 -21.79 0.87 -22.75
C THR A 45 -21.70 2.20 -23.51
N GLY A 46 -20.73 2.30 -24.43
CA GLY A 46 -20.52 3.50 -25.26
C GLY A 46 -19.78 4.65 -24.57
N LYS A 47 -19.29 4.46 -23.34
CA LYS A 47 -18.44 5.43 -22.64
C LYS A 47 -16.96 5.13 -22.82
N THR A 48 -16.12 6.13 -22.62
CA THR A 48 -14.65 6.02 -22.77
C THR A 48 -13.94 5.98 -21.42
N GLY A 49 -14.60 6.39 -20.34
CA GLY A 49 -14.03 6.46 -18.99
C GLY A 49 -13.27 7.76 -18.73
N LEU A 50 -13.17 8.63 -19.74
CA LEU A 50 -12.56 9.96 -19.63
C LEU A 50 -13.59 11.05 -19.27
N GLY A 51 -14.89 10.75 -19.38
CA GLY A 51 -15.99 11.67 -19.05
C GLY A 51 -16.21 11.87 -17.55
N GLY A 52 -15.39 11.26 -16.70
CA GLY A 52 -15.50 11.31 -15.25
C GLY A 52 -16.29 10.14 -14.66
N PRO A 53 -16.70 10.24 -13.38
CA PRO A 53 -17.32 9.13 -12.65
C PRO A 53 -18.63 8.61 -13.26
N ASP A 54 -19.38 9.47 -13.96
CA ASP A 54 -20.66 9.12 -14.57
C ASP A 54 -20.53 8.13 -15.74
N ASP A 55 -19.32 7.93 -16.26
CA ASP A 55 -19.04 6.91 -17.27
C ASP A 55 -19.04 5.49 -16.70
N PHE A 56 -19.01 5.35 -15.37
CA PHE A 56 -18.94 4.07 -14.68
C PHE A 56 -20.25 3.74 -13.95
N GLU A 57 -20.49 2.45 -13.74
CA GLU A 57 -21.56 1.93 -12.89
C GLU A 57 -21.06 0.75 -12.06
N VAL A 58 -21.69 0.50 -10.92
CA VAL A 58 -21.42 -0.69 -10.12
C VAL A 58 -22.42 -1.78 -10.49
N VAL A 59 -21.92 -2.85 -11.11
CA VAL A 59 -22.71 -4.05 -11.41
C VAL A 59 -22.42 -5.10 -10.34
N GLY A 60 -23.48 -5.62 -9.73
CA GLY A 60 -23.40 -6.68 -8.73
C GLY A 60 -24.22 -7.91 -9.11
N GLY A 61 -23.90 -9.03 -8.49
CA GLY A 61 -24.64 -10.28 -8.64
C GLY A 61 -24.28 -11.28 -7.54
N PHE A 62 -25.00 -12.39 -7.51
CA PHE A 62 -24.79 -13.44 -6.53
C PHE A 62 -25.16 -14.82 -7.09
N ASP A 63 -24.69 -15.86 -6.41
CA ASP A 63 -25.03 -17.26 -6.62
C ASP A 63 -25.24 -17.92 -5.24
N ASP A 64 -26.37 -18.60 -5.09
CA ASP A 64 -26.72 -19.33 -3.85
C ASP A 64 -26.04 -20.70 -3.78
N ASP A 65 -25.62 -21.27 -4.92
CA ASP A 65 -25.13 -22.65 -5.06
C ASP A 65 -25.95 -23.70 -4.30
N GLY A 66 -27.28 -23.61 -4.39
CA GLY A 66 -28.21 -24.52 -3.72
C GLY A 66 -28.54 -24.18 -2.26
N GLU A 67 -27.80 -23.29 -1.60
CA GLU A 67 -28.16 -22.72 -0.29
C GLU A 67 -29.07 -21.49 -0.50
N LYS A 68 -30.36 -21.74 -0.73
CA LYS A 68 -31.34 -20.70 -1.06
C LYS A 68 -31.25 -19.48 -0.14
N TYR A 69 -31.27 -18.30 -0.76
CA TYR A 69 -31.23 -16.98 -0.14
C TYR A 69 -29.88 -16.54 0.43
N ALA A 70 -28.85 -17.38 0.41
CA ALA A 70 -27.56 -17.05 1.00
C ALA A 70 -26.74 -16.04 0.19
N GLY A 71 -26.71 -16.15 -1.14
CA GLY A 71 -25.93 -15.27 -2.02
C GLY A 71 -26.34 -13.82 -1.90
N ASN A 72 -27.66 -13.55 -1.84
CA ASN A 72 -28.14 -12.18 -1.62
C ASN A 72 -27.75 -11.62 -0.23
N LYS A 73 -27.61 -12.47 0.80
CA LYS A 73 -27.10 -12.04 2.12
C LYS A 73 -25.63 -11.65 2.03
N VAL A 74 -24.80 -12.46 1.36
CA VAL A 74 -23.39 -12.12 1.09
C VAL A 74 -23.30 -10.79 0.34
N LEU A 75 -24.10 -10.60 -0.70
CA LEU A 75 -24.13 -9.35 -1.47
C LEU A 75 -24.50 -8.14 -0.60
N LYS A 76 -25.51 -8.26 0.27
CA LYS A 76 -25.90 -7.19 1.21
C LYS A 76 -24.78 -6.83 2.19
N VAL A 77 -24.04 -7.82 2.68
CA VAL A 77 -22.89 -7.56 3.55
C VAL A 77 -21.78 -6.84 2.79
N MET A 78 -21.47 -7.25 1.55
CA MET A 78 -20.50 -6.54 0.70
C MET A 78 -20.92 -5.09 0.44
N GLN A 79 -22.21 -4.83 0.21
CA GLN A 79 -22.74 -3.48 0.05
C GLN A 79 -22.58 -2.65 1.33
N ALA A 80 -22.91 -3.23 2.49
CA ALA A 80 -22.80 -2.55 3.78
C ALA A 80 -21.35 -2.21 4.17
N GLU A 81 -20.41 -3.10 3.85
CA GLU A 81 -18.97 -2.87 4.09
C GLU A 81 -18.28 -2.08 2.97
N GLY A 82 -19.02 -1.67 1.93
CA GLY A 82 -18.50 -0.83 0.84
C GLY A 82 -17.55 -1.53 -0.13
N VAL A 83 -17.47 -2.87 -0.11
CA VAL A 83 -16.51 -3.65 -0.92
C VAL A 83 -16.94 -3.69 -2.38
N ILE A 84 -16.09 -3.19 -3.27
CA ILE A 84 -16.24 -3.20 -4.74
C ILE A 84 -15.00 -3.82 -5.39
N ASP A 85 -15.10 -4.11 -6.68
CA ASP A 85 -14.08 -4.77 -7.51
C ASP A 85 -13.58 -6.09 -6.91
N ALA A 86 -14.51 -6.83 -6.31
CA ALA A 86 -14.23 -8.07 -5.60
C ALA A 86 -15.36 -9.08 -5.76
N VAL A 87 -15.01 -10.34 -5.56
CA VAL A 87 -15.92 -11.47 -5.36
C VAL A 87 -15.66 -12.05 -3.98
N VAL A 88 -16.72 -12.32 -3.23
CA VAL A 88 -16.66 -13.06 -1.97
C VAL A 88 -17.32 -14.40 -2.18
N VAL A 89 -16.63 -15.47 -1.77
CA VAL A 89 -17.17 -16.83 -1.77
C VAL A 89 -17.15 -17.37 -0.35
N VAL A 90 -18.30 -17.85 0.11
CA VAL A 90 -18.49 -18.53 1.38
C VAL A 90 -18.72 -20.01 1.11
N SER A 91 -17.67 -20.79 1.33
CA SER A 91 -17.69 -22.23 1.17
C SER A 91 -18.24 -22.91 2.42
N ARG A 92 -19.31 -23.69 2.27
CA ARG A 92 -19.99 -24.39 3.37
C ARG A 92 -19.90 -25.91 3.18
N TRP A 93 -19.38 -26.61 4.18
CA TRP A 93 -19.39 -28.08 4.26
C TRP A 93 -20.46 -28.57 5.23
N TYR A 94 -21.29 -29.52 4.81
CA TYR A 94 -22.23 -30.19 5.70
C TYR A 94 -21.49 -31.19 6.60
N GLY A 95 -21.58 -30.97 7.92
CA GLY A 95 -20.89 -31.77 8.93
C GLY A 95 -21.73 -32.89 9.56
N GLY A 96 -22.96 -33.12 9.10
CA GLY A 96 -23.87 -34.13 9.67
C GLY A 96 -25.01 -33.57 10.54
N GLU A 97 -24.98 -32.29 10.88
CA GLU A 97 -26.03 -31.62 11.66
C GLU A 97 -26.68 -30.46 10.88
N MET A 98 -28.01 -30.36 10.99
CA MET A 98 -28.78 -29.28 10.38
C MET A 98 -28.79 -28.03 11.27
N LEU A 99 -27.97 -27.03 10.91
CA LEU A 99 -27.91 -25.74 11.62
C LEU A 99 -29.19 -24.89 11.56
N GLY A 100 -30.16 -25.25 10.73
CA GLY A 100 -31.38 -24.46 10.55
C GLY A 100 -31.05 -23.00 10.16
N PRO A 101 -31.85 -22.01 10.58
CA PRO A 101 -31.63 -20.60 10.24
C PRO A 101 -30.27 -20.02 10.70
N ALA A 102 -29.68 -20.54 11.78
CA ALA A 102 -28.42 -20.04 12.35
C ALA A 102 -27.23 -20.07 11.37
N ARG A 103 -27.29 -20.92 10.34
CA ARG A 103 -26.27 -20.95 9.28
C ARG A 103 -26.13 -19.62 8.54
N PHE A 104 -27.20 -18.84 8.43
CA PHE A 104 -27.16 -17.55 7.76
C PHE A 104 -26.37 -16.52 8.56
N ASP A 105 -26.44 -16.57 9.89
CA ASP A 105 -25.63 -15.69 10.76
C ASP A 105 -24.14 -16.00 10.58
N HIS A 106 -23.77 -17.27 10.46
CA HIS A 106 -22.38 -17.66 10.16
C HIS A 106 -21.92 -17.19 8.78
N ILE A 107 -22.76 -17.30 7.76
CA ILE A 107 -22.47 -16.83 6.40
C ILE A 107 -22.24 -15.32 6.40
N GLU A 108 -23.12 -14.56 7.03
CA GLU A 108 -23.02 -13.10 7.11
C GLU A 108 -21.81 -12.65 7.92
N LEU A 109 -21.54 -13.29 9.07
CA LEU A 109 -20.39 -12.99 9.91
C LEU A 109 -19.07 -13.26 9.16
N CYS A 110 -18.91 -14.44 8.55
CA CYS A 110 -17.71 -14.78 7.78
C CYS A 110 -17.49 -13.80 6.62
N THR A 111 -18.57 -13.45 5.90
CA THR A 111 -18.53 -12.44 4.83
C THR A 111 -18.06 -11.09 5.35
N ARG A 112 -18.54 -10.67 6.51
CA ARG A 112 -18.21 -9.37 7.09
C ARG A 112 -16.73 -9.29 7.47
N GLU A 113 -16.20 -10.31 8.12
CA GLU A 113 -14.81 -10.35 8.56
C GLU A 113 -13.83 -10.32 7.37
N VAL A 114 -14.14 -11.06 6.30
CA VAL A 114 -13.29 -11.01 5.08
C VAL A 114 -13.41 -9.66 4.35
N CYS A 115 -14.62 -9.07 4.29
CA CYS A 115 -14.82 -7.75 3.69
C CYS A 115 -14.02 -6.65 4.43
N ARG A 116 -14.03 -6.68 5.77
CA ARG A 116 -13.26 -5.74 6.59
C ARG A 116 -11.76 -5.90 6.39
N THR A 117 -11.28 -7.15 6.38
CA THR A 117 -9.87 -7.45 6.13
C THR A 117 -9.44 -6.97 4.73
N PHE A 118 -10.27 -7.21 3.72
CA PHE A 118 -10.04 -6.74 2.36
C PHE A 118 -9.90 -5.20 2.31
N ARG A 119 -10.83 -4.48 2.94
CA ARG A 119 -10.79 -3.00 3.00
C ARG A 119 -9.54 -2.48 3.71
N LEU A 120 -9.14 -3.10 4.83
CA LEU A 120 -7.92 -2.71 5.54
C LEU A 120 -6.65 -2.92 4.69
N LYS A 121 -6.61 -3.98 3.89
CA LYS A 121 -5.52 -4.21 2.94
C LYS A 121 -5.46 -3.14 1.85
N ASP A 122 -6.61 -2.79 1.28
CA ASP A 122 -6.71 -1.75 0.25
C ASP A 122 -6.32 -0.36 0.78
N ASP A 123 -6.84 0.00 1.97
CA ASP A 123 -6.48 1.23 2.68
C ASP A 123 -4.95 1.27 2.97
N MET A 124 -4.39 0.15 3.41
CA MET A 124 -2.95 0.02 3.68
C MET A 124 -2.12 0.19 2.40
N ALA A 125 -2.47 -0.51 1.32
CA ALA A 125 -1.78 -0.40 0.03
C ALA A 125 -1.76 1.06 -0.46
N THR A 126 -2.89 1.77 -0.32
CA THR A 126 -3.00 3.20 -0.62
C THR A 126 -2.07 4.03 0.25
N CYS A 127 -2.00 3.75 1.54
CA CYS A 127 -1.09 4.44 2.47
C CYS A 127 0.38 4.22 2.09
N ILE A 128 0.78 2.98 1.77
CA ILE A 128 2.14 2.65 1.37
C ILE A 128 2.54 3.34 0.07
N ALA A 129 1.65 3.34 -0.93
CA ALA A 129 1.88 4.05 -2.18
C ALA A 129 2.07 5.57 -1.94
N THR A 130 1.23 6.15 -1.07
CA THR A 130 1.34 7.56 -0.69
C THR A 130 2.67 7.86 0.02
N LEU A 131 3.05 7.04 1.01
CA LEU A 131 4.32 7.18 1.73
C LEU A 131 5.53 7.09 0.80
N THR A 132 5.50 6.14 -0.13
CA THR A 132 6.55 5.93 -1.14
C THR A 132 6.71 7.17 -2.00
N SER A 133 5.61 7.76 -2.48
CA SER A 133 5.62 9.00 -3.26
C SER A 133 6.15 10.19 -2.44
N LEU A 134 5.73 10.33 -1.18
CA LEU A 134 6.21 11.40 -0.29
C LEU A 134 7.71 11.28 0.01
N ASP A 135 8.22 10.05 0.16
CA ASP A 135 9.65 9.81 0.33
C ASP A 135 10.46 10.20 -0.91
N ASP A 136 9.94 9.93 -2.11
CA ASP A 136 10.58 10.33 -3.37
C ASP A 136 10.62 11.86 -3.53
N ILE A 137 9.51 12.53 -3.20
CA ILE A 137 9.44 14.00 -3.16
C ILE A 137 10.46 14.56 -2.15
N LEU A 138 10.53 13.99 -0.93
CA LEU A 138 11.49 14.40 0.08
C LEU A 138 12.94 14.21 -0.37
N SER A 139 13.23 13.09 -1.03
CA SER A 139 14.55 12.78 -1.56
C SER A 139 14.98 13.83 -2.59
N SER A 140 14.09 14.13 -3.54
CA SER A 140 14.32 15.15 -4.57
C SER A 140 14.54 16.54 -3.97
N LEU A 141 13.67 17.00 -3.06
CA LEU A 141 13.80 18.31 -2.42
C LEU A 141 15.07 18.42 -1.57
N ARG A 142 15.48 17.36 -0.89
CA ARG A 142 16.73 17.34 -0.11
C ARG A 142 17.96 17.39 -1.01
N ALA A 143 17.94 16.67 -2.13
CA ALA A 143 19.02 16.72 -3.11
C ALA A 143 19.16 18.12 -3.73
N GLU A 144 18.04 18.77 -4.03
CA GLU A 144 18.04 20.16 -4.51
C GLU A 144 18.60 21.13 -3.45
N LEU A 145 18.18 21.00 -2.19
CA LEU A 145 18.70 21.84 -1.12
C LEU A 145 20.22 21.64 -0.95
N ALA A 146 20.69 20.40 -1.04
CA ALA A 146 22.11 20.07 -0.93
C ALA A 146 22.94 20.68 -2.06
N SER A 147 22.43 20.73 -3.31
CA SER A 147 23.15 21.35 -4.43
C SER A 147 23.24 22.88 -4.28
N LEU A 148 22.17 23.55 -3.83
CA LEU A 148 22.16 24.99 -3.56
C LEU A 148 23.06 25.42 -2.38
N THR A 149 23.22 24.54 -1.39
CA THR A 149 24.06 24.84 -0.22
C THR A 149 25.53 24.52 -0.47
N SER A 150 25.84 23.52 -1.31
CA SER A 150 27.21 23.16 -1.67
C SER A 150 27.87 24.14 -2.65
N SER A 151 27.09 24.81 -3.52
CA SER A 151 27.62 25.86 -4.41
C SER A 151 28.10 27.12 -3.69
N LYS A 152 27.89 27.22 -2.36
CA LYS A 152 28.28 28.35 -1.52
C LYS A 152 29.66 28.18 -0.88
N SER A 153 30.28 27.00 -0.90
CA SER A 153 31.57 26.73 -0.24
C SER A 153 32.78 26.81 -1.19
N THR A 154 33.00 27.96 -1.82
CA THR A 154 34.30 28.29 -2.43
C THR A 154 34.99 29.32 -1.52
N PRO A 155 36.06 28.97 -0.79
CA PRO A 155 36.85 29.95 -0.06
C PRO A 155 37.84 30.61 -1.01
N ASP A 156 37.68 31.92 -1.18
CA ASP A 156 38.68 32.81 -1.79
C ASP A 156 39.61 33.32 -0.67
N GLY A 157 40.92 33.31 -0.89
CA GLY A 157 41.92 33.93 0.00
C GLY A 157 43.08 33.02 0.46
N SER A 158 44.18 33.07 -0.29
CA SER A 158 45.52 32.61 0.09
C SER A 158 46.19 33.52 1.13
N GLU A 159 47.02 32.97 2.04
CA GLU A 159 48.28 33.61 2.44
C GLU A 159 49.29 32.62 3.09
N LEU A 160 50.54 32.71 2.65
CA LEU A 160 51.71 31.99 3.16
C LEU A 160 52.29 32.71 4.40
N SER A 161 52.77 31.97 5.41
CA SER A 161 54.08 32.23 6.03
C SER A 161 54.59 31.07 6.91
N ASN A 162 55.52 30.33 6.32
CA ASN A 162 56.85 29.88 6.80
C ASN A 162 57.15 29.46 8.28
N ARG A 163 57.74 28.25 8.35
CA ARG A 163 58.95 27.79 9.08
C ARG A 163 58.96 27.58 10.60
N GLY A 164 59.09 26.30 10.97
CA GLY A 164 59.78 25.81 12.18
C GLY A 164 60.21 24.35 11.96
N VAL A 165 61.52 24.08 11.99
CA VAL A 165 62.19 22.81 11.68
C VAL A 165 62.42 21.98 12.95
N GLY A 166 62.36 20.64 12.81
CA GLY A 166 62.90 19.62 13.73
C GLY A 166 61.83 18.61 14.17
N GLU A 167 61.99 17.29 14.24
CA GLU A 167 63.04 16.32 13.88
C GLU A 167 62.35 14.93 14.04
N GLN A 168 62.64 13.95 13.19
CA GLN A 168 62.22 12.52 13.33
C GLN A 168 63.37 11.72 14.00
N PRO A 169 63.23 10.47 14.55
CA PRO A 169 62.33 9.36 14.13
C PRO A 169 61.81 8.37 15.23
N THR A 170 61.17 7.27 14.75
CA THR A 170 60.83 5.93 15.34
C THR A 170 59.40 5.76 15.92
N SER A 171 58.43 5.07 15.29
CA SER A 171 58.15 3.61 15.10
C SER A 171 57.84 2.87 16.44
N GLU A 172 56.76 2.12 16.71
CA GLU A 172 55.66 1.45 15.99
C GLU A 172 54.46 1.15 16.95
N GLY A 173 53.28 0.87 16.38
CA GLY A 173 52.20 0.02 16.94
C GLY A 173 51.22 0.69 17.93
N GLY A 174 49.89 0.65 17.79
CA GLY A 174 48.98 0.01 16.84
C GLY A 174 47.58 0.07 17.44
N THR A 175 46.67 0.88 16.88
CA THR A 175 45.23 0.82 17.16
C THR A 175 44.47 1.18 15.88
N SER A 176 43.94 0.18 15.18
CA SER A 176 42.98 0.40 14.09
C SER A 176 41.66 0.91 14.66
N ALA A 177 41.50 2.24 14.67
CA ALA A 177 40.19 2.85 14.62
C ALA A 177 39.64 2.65 13.20
N VAL A 178 38.72 1.69 13.05
CA VAL A 178 37.95 1.52 11.82
C VAL A 178 37.11 2.78 11.60
N ALA A 179 37.51 3.55 10.58
CA ALA A 179 36.77 4.69 10.09
C ALA A 179 35.35 4.27 9.69
N ALA A 180 34.35 4.91 10.31
CA ALA A 180 32.96 4.72 9.95
C ALA A 180 32.71 5.28 8.54
N VAL A 181 32.47 4.39 7.59
CA VAL A 181 32.03 4.70 6.24
C VAL A 181 30.67 5.42 6.30
N PRO A 182 30.44 6.53 5.60
CA PRO A 182 29.15 7.20 5.61
C PRO A 182 28.13 6.35 4.84
N THR A 183 27.27 5.65 5.57
CA THR A 183 26.18 4.86 4.96
C THR A 183 25.22 5.81 4.26
N LYS A 184 25.15 5.74 2.92
CA LYS A 184 24.04 6.33 2.13
C LYS A 184 22.72 5.98 2.81
N LYS A 185 21.94 6.98 3.25
CA LYS A 185 20.62 6.76 3.87
C LYS A 185 19.76 5.90 2.93
N THR A 186 19.56 4.64 3.30
CA THR A 186 18.70 3.70 2.59
C THR A 186 17.24 4.14 2.73
N ARG A 187 16.45 3.96 1.67
CA ARG A 187 15.02 4.28 1.63
C ARG A 187 14.31 3.62 2.82
N PRO A 188 13.36 4.31 3.50
CA PRO A 188 12.54 3.69 4.52
C PRO A 188 11.79 2.48 3.93
N SER A 189 11.75 1.36 4.67
CA SER A 189 10.92 0.20 4.33
C SER A 189 9.66 0.18 5.20
N TYR A 190 8.53 -0.16 4.60
CA TYR A 190 7.22 -0.20 5.26
C TYR A 190 6.66 -1.61 5.48
N THR A 191 7.44 -2.65 5.15
CA THR A 191 7.01 -4.07 5.19
C THR A 191 6.36 -4.46 6.52
N ALA A 192 6.93 -4.07 7.65
CA ALA A 192 6.40 -4.44 8.96
C ALA A 192 5.01 -3.83 9.27
N ILE A 193 4.71 -2.64 8.74
CA ILE A 193 3.41 -1.97 8.96
C ILE A 193 2.37 -2.50 7.97
N GLU A 194 2.81 -2.84 6.75
CA GLU A 194 2.00 -3.50 5.74
C GLU A 194 1.53 -4.88 6.23
N GLU A 195 2.43 -5.69 6.79
CA GLU A 195 2.10 -6.99 7.37
C GLU A 195 1.13 -6.88 8.57
N SER A 196 1.28 -5.84 9.41
CA SER A 196 0.44 -5.66 10.59
C SER A 196 -0.92 -5.00 10.29
N LEU A 197 -1.14 -4.51 9.06
CA LEU A 197 -2.33 -3.75 8.66
C LEU A 197 -2.66 -2.57 9.61
N ASP A 198 -1.64 -1.93 10.19
CA ASP A 198 -1.81 -0.80 11.11
C ASP A 198 -1.97 0.51 10.33
N VAL A 199 -3.16 0.68 9.73
CA VAL A 199 -3.52 1.84 8.90
C VAL A 199 -3.35 3.16 9.67
N ALA A 200 -3.68 3.17 10.97
CA ALA A 200 -3.55 4.37 11.80
C ALA A 200 -2.09 4.80 11.99
N ARG A 201 -1.16 3.85 12.15
CA ARG A 201 0.27 4.15 12.14
C ARG A 201 0.74 4.63 10.77
N ALA A 202 0.29 4.01 9.68
CA ALA A 202 0.64 4.45 8.32
C ALA A 202 0.20 5.89 8.06
N GLN A 203 -1.03 6.26 8.44
CA GLN A 203 -1.56 7.63 8.34
C GLN A 203 -0.73 8.64 9.15
N ARG A 204 -0.34 8.29 10.38
CA ARG A 204 0.55 9.15 11.19
C ARG A 204 1.90 9.38 10.51
N LEU A 205 2.45 8.35 9.84
CA LEU A 205 3.68 8.50 9.07
C LEU A 205 3.51 9.41 7.85
N ILE A 206 2.37 9.32 7.16
CA ILE A 206 2.03 10.22 6.05
C ILE A 206 2.08 11.68 6.51
N THR A 207 1.38 12.01 7.59
CA THR A 207 1.40 13.36 8.17
C THR A 207 2.82 13.80 8.56
N ALA A 208 3.62 12.91 9.14
CA ALA A 208 5.01 13.21 9.48
C ALA A 208 5.86 13.53 8.23
N ARG A 209 5.63 12.82 7.11
CA ARG A 209 6.31 13.06 5.83
C ARG A 209 5.86 14.36 5.19
N GLU A 210 4.57 14.66 5.17
CA GLU A 210 4.04 15.94 4.70
C GLU A 210 4.63 17.13 5.46
N ASN A 211 4.72 17.04 6.79
CA ASN A 211 5.35 18.05 7.63
C ASN A 211 6.85 18.20 7.32
N SER A 212 7.54 17.09 7.06
CA SER A 212 8.94 17.11 6.62
C SER A 212 9.09 17.82 5.27
N ILE A 213 8.19 17.55 4.31
CA ILE A 213 8.20 18.21 2.99
C ILE A 213 8.02 19.71 3.16
N LYS A 214 7.05 20.12 3.98
CA LYS A 214 6.78 21.54 4.26
C LYS A 214 8.03 22.23 4.83
N SER A 215 8.69 21.60 5.79
CA SER A 215 9.93 22.13 6.39
C SER A 215 11.06 22.25 5.37
N VAL A 216 11.31 21.22 4.55
CA VAL A 216 12.36 21.25 3.51
C VAL A 216 12.05 22.29 2.44
N LYS A 217 10.79 22.43 2.00
CA LYS A 217 10.38 23.48 1.06
C LYS A 217 10.65 24.88 1.60
N GLN A 218 10.35 25.13 2.88
CA GLN A 218 10.67 26.41 3.52
C GLN A 218 12.17 26.68 3.58
N ALA A 219 12.98 25.65 3.87
CA ALA A 219 14.44 25.78 3.86
C ALA A 219 15.00 26.06 2.45
N LEU A 220 14.47 25.40 1.42
CA LEU A 220 14.79 25.67 0.01
C LEU A 220 14.45 27.10 -0.39
N GLN A 221 13.27 27.60 -0.01
CA GLN A 221 12.86 28.98 -0.31
C GLN A 221 13.82 29.99 0.33
N LYS A 222 14.22 29.76 1.59
CA LYS A 222 15.22 30.59 2.28
C LYS A 222 16.59 30.52 1.61
N ALA A 223 17.03 29.33 1.19
CA ALA A 223 18.29 29.16 0.49
C ALA A 223 18.29 29.93 -0.85
N ARG A 224 17.24 29.78 -1.66
CA ARG A 224 17.07 30.47 -2.94
C ARG A 224 17.03 31.99 -2.78
N ALA A 225 16.32 32.51 -1.78
CA ALA A 225 16.25 33.95 -1.51
C ALA A 225 17.61 34.57 -1.16
N GLN A 226 18.54 33.77 -0.62
CA GLN A 226 19.91 34.20 -0.36
C GLN A 226 20.84 34.10 -1.59
N THR A 227 20.38 33.49 -2.70
CA THR A 227 21.17 33.27 -3.91
C THR A 227 20.91 34.31 -5.01
N THR A 228 19.80 35.07 -4.95
CA THR A 228 19.50 36.14 -5.92
C THR A 228 20.31 37.40 -5.58
N PRO A 229 21.24 37.86 -6.45
CA PRO A 229 21.95 39.12 -6.22
C PRO A 229 20.99 40.31 -6.42
N ALA A 230 21.21 41.37 -5.63
CA ALA A 230 20.49 42.65 -5.71
C ALA A 230 20.84 43.42 -7.00
#